data_AF-A0A5C1AET2-F1
#
_entry.id   AF-A0A5C1AET2-F1
#
_cell.length_a   1.000
_cell.length_b   1.000
_cell.length_c   1.000
_cell.angle_alpha   90.00
_cell.angle_beta   90.00
_cell.angle_gamma   90.00
#
_symmetry.space_group_name_H-M   'P 1'
#
loop_
_entity.id
_entity.type
_entity.pdbx_description
1 polymer ?
#
loop_
_entity_poly.entity_id
_entity_poly.type
_entity_poly.pdbx_seq_one_letter_code
_entity_poly.pdbx_strand_id
1 'polypeptide(L)'
;MRSELVIARRLRDDFTYYAPRALRIRTKTGTVDPFRLNKAQHHLHTQVEAQRASTGKVRVIVLKGRQQGISTYIEGRFYWRVTHRKGCQAFILTHEQQATDNLFKMVERYHEHCPSLLKPQTKASNAKELVFGRLDSGYKLGTAGTKGTGRSSTIQLFHGSECGFWPHADEHAAGVMQAIPNQAATEVFIESTAIRPAESRIGFIPPARRVGSSPPPAKAPG
;
A
#
# COMPACT_ATOMS: atom_id res chain seq x y z
N MET A 1 -12.01 -32.18 -3.65
CA MET A 1 -11.01 -32.20 -2.56
C MET A 1 -9.59 -31.76 -2.95
N ARG A 2 -8.77 -32.49 -3.73
CA ARG A 2 -7.38 -32.04 -4.05
C ARG A 2 -7.32 -30.74 -4.87
N SER A 3 -8.26 -30.55 -5.81
CA SER A 3 -8.35 -29.35 -6.66
C SER A 3 -8.76 -28.08 -5.88
N GLU A 4 -9.70 -28.20 -4.95
CA GLU A 4 -10.20 -27.08 -4.14
C GLU A 4 -9.11 -26.53 -3.20
N LEU A 5 -8.30 -27.41 -2.61
CA LEU A 5 -7.15 -27.00 -1.78
C LEU A 5 -6.10 -26.23 -2.59
N VAL A 6 -5.87 -26.63 -3.84
CA VAL A 6 -4.96 -25.93 -4.75
C VAL A 6 -5.51 -24.54 -5.09
N ILE A 7 -6.81 -24.44 -5.39
CA ILE A 7 -7.47 -23.15 -5.67
C ILE A 7 -7.40 -22.23 -4.45
N ALA A 8 -7.71 -22.73 -3.25
CA ALA A 8 -7.69 -21.95 -2.02
C ALA A 8 -6.29 -21.43 -1.69
N ARG A 9 -5.25 -22.28 -1.82
CA ARG A 9 -3.85 -21.85 -1.66
C ARG A 9 -3.50 -20.75 -2.66
N ARG A 10 -3.92 -20.91 -3.92
CA ARG A 10 -3.61 -19.92 -4.95
C ARG A 10 -4.32 -18.59 -4.70
N LEU A 11 -5.56 -18.58 -4.22
CA LEU A 11 -6.26 -17.36 -3.80
C LEU A 11 -5.56 -16.68 -2.62
N ARG A 12 -4.97 -17.46 -1.71
CA ARG A 12 -4.21 -16.94 -0.56
C ARG A 12 -2.84 -16.40 -0.94
N ASP A 13 -2.15 -17.01 -1.90
CA ASP A 13 -0.72 -16.79 -2.14
C ASP A 13 -0.40 -16.01 -3.43
N ASP A 14 -1.33 -15.97 -4.40
CA ASP A 14 -1.15 -15.31 -5.71
C ASP A 14 -2.18 -14.18 -5.89
N PHE A 15 -1.71 -12.94 -5.70
CA PHE A 15 -2.56 -11.76 -5.84
C PHE A 15 -3.11 -11.60 -7.26
N THR A 16 -2.34 -11.95 -8.30
CA THR A 16 -2.79 -11.83 -9.70
C THR A 16 -3.89 -12.84 -10.03
N TYR A 17 -3.92 -13.97 -9.31
CA TYR A 17 -5.02 -14.92 -9.36
C TYR A 17 -6.23 -14.46 -8.55
N TYR A 18 -6.00 -13.92 -7.36
CA TYR A 18 -7.05 -13.42 -6.47
C TYR A 18 -7.80 -12.20 -7.02
N ALA A 19 -7.08 -11.18 -7.48
CA ALA A 19 -7.63 -9.87 -7.84
C ALA A 19 -8.82 -9.93 -8.82
N PRO A 20 -8.74 -10.59 -9.99
CA PRO A 20 -9.87 -10.62 -10.93
C PRO A 20 -11.07 -11.44 -10.43
N ARG A 21 -10.88 -12.29 -9.42
CA ARG A 21 -11.93 -13.17 -8.87
C ARG A 21 -12.65 -12.52 -7.70
N ALA A 22 -11.93 -11.80 -6.86
CA ALA A 22 -12.46 -11.25 -5.61
C ALA A 22 -12.68 -9.72 -5.65
N LEU A 23 -12.00 -9.00 -6.54
CA LEU A 23 -12.00 -7.55 -6.54
C LEU A 23 -12.73 -6.98 -7.77
N ARG A 24 -13.47 -5.90 -7.53
CA ARG A 24 -14.17 -5.11 -8.56
C ARG A 24 -13.79 -3.65 -8.46
N ILE A 25 -13.50 -3.03 -9.61
CA ILE A 25 -13.13 -1.62 -9.71
C ILE A 25 -14.13 -0.88 -10.61
N ARG A 26 -14.35 0.40 -10.34
CA ARG A 26 -15.05 1.28 -11.26
C ARG A 26 -14.09 1.69 -12.37
N THR A 27 -14.45 1.44 -13.62
CA THR A 27 -13.67 1.84 -14.79
C THR A 27 -13.96 3.28 -15.19
N LYS A 28 -13.17 3.82 -16.13
CA LYS A 28 -13.39 5.15 -16.71
C LYS A 28 -14.71 5.26 -17.50
N THR A 29 -15.22 4.14 -18.01
CA THR A 29 -16.53 4.08 -18.71
C THR A 29 -17.70 3.97 -17.73
N GLY A 30 -17.43 3.95 -16.42
CA GLY A 30 -18.44 3.89 -15.36
C GLY A 30 -18.88 2.47 -14.98
N THR A 31 -18.39 1.44 -15.68
CA THR A 31 -18.69 0.02 -15.40
C THR A 31 -17.96 -0.47 -14.15
N VAL A 32 -18.48 -1.53 -13.53
CA VAL A 32 -17.85 -2.19 -12.38
C VAL A 32 -17.29 -3.53 -12.85
N ASP A 33 -15.98 -3.58 -13.09
CA ASP A 33 -15.32 -4.70 -13.77
C ASP A 33 -14.32 -5.42 -12.86
N PRO A 34 -13.99 -6.69 -13.18
CA PRO A 34 -12.92 -7.43 -12.52
C PRO A 34 -11.60 -6.65 -12.47
N PHE A 35 -10.99 -6.57 -11.30
CA PHE A 35 -9.69 -5.92 -11.18
C PHE A 35 -8.60 -6.79 -11.82
N ARG A 36 -8.13 -6.37 -12.99
CA ARG A 36 -6.96 -6.92 -13.67
C ARG A 36 -5.85 -5.90 -13.62
N LEU A 37 -4.65 -6.34 -13.25
CA LEU A 37 -3.50 -5.45 -13.17
C LEU A 37 -3.15 -4.96 -14.58
N ASN A 38 -2.90 -3.66 -14.72
CA ASN A 38 -2.33 -3.09 -15.92
C ASN A 38 -0.79 -3.25 -15.92
N LYS A 39 -0.13 -2.81 -16.99
CA LYS A 39 1.34 -2.93 -17.15
C LYS A 39 2.13 -2.30 -15.99
N ALA A 40 1.74 -1.11 -15.54
CA ALA A 40 2.43 -0.41 -14.45
C ALA A 40 2.23 -1.12 -13.10
N GLN A 41 1.01 -1.56 -12.82
CA GLN A 41 0.67 -2.31 -11.61
C GLN A 41 1.37 -3.68 -11.59
N HIS A 42 1.46 -4.37 -12.74
CA HIS A 42 2.22 -5.61 -12.85
C HIS A 42 3.70 -5.40 -12.55
N HIS A 43 4.31 -4.35 -13.14
CA HIS A 43 5.71 -4.03 -12.85
C HIS A 43 5.94 -3.77 -11.36
N LEU A 44 5.11 -2.93 -10.74
CA LEU A 44 5.19 -2.68 -9.29
C LEU A 44 4.99 -3.97 -8.49
N HIS A 45 4.02 -4.81 -8.88
CA HIS A 45 3.76 -6.08 -8.22
C HIS A 45 4.97 -6.99 -8.21
N THR A 46 5.62 -7.19 -9.37
CA THR A 46 6.82 -8.03 -9.48
C THR A 46 7.93 -7.54 -8.53
N GLN A 47 8.19 -6.23 -8.47
CA GLN A 47 9.22 -5.67 -7.61
C GLN A 47 8.89 -5.84 -6.11
N VAL A 48 7.63 -5.63 -5.75
CA VAL A 48 7.11 -5.83 -4.40
C VAL A 48 7.23 -7.29 -3.95
N GLU A 49 6.85 -8.23 -4.81
CA GLU A 49 6.95 -9.67 -4.52
C GLU A 49 8.41 -10.09 -4.36
N ALA A 50 9.32 -9.58 -5.20
CA ALA A 50 10.75 -9.85 -5.10
C ALA A 50 11.35 -9.31 -3.78
N GLN A 51 10.99 -8.10 -3.37
CA GLN A 51 11.42 -7.54 -2.08
C GLN A 51 10.86 -8.36 -0.91
N ARG A 52 9.59 -8.77 -0.98
CA ARG A 52 9.00 -9.60 0.07
C ARG A 52 9.70 -10.95 0.18
N ALA A 53 10.00 -11.60 -0.94
CA ALA A 53 10.68 -12.89 -0.96
C ALA A 53 12.10 -12.81 -0.37
N SER A 54 12.83 -11.73 -0.66
CA SER A 54 14.21 -11.55 -0.19
C SER A 54 14.33 -11.04 1.25
N THR A 55 13.40 -10.21 1.71
CA THR A 55 13.53 -9.52 3.02
C THR A 55 12.45 -9.90 4.04
N GLY A 56 11.44 -10.66 3.63
CA GLY A 56 10.26 -10.98 4.43
C GLY A 56 9.27 -9.83 4.62
N LYS A 57 9.58 -8.61 4.14
CA LYS A 57 8.79 -7.39 4.31
C LYS A 57 8.78 -6.53 3.04
N VAL A 58 7.95 -5.50 3.00
CA VAL A 58 7.87 -4.56 1.89
C VAL A 58 8.07 -3.14 2.40
N ARG A 59 8.98 -2.39 1.77
CA ARG A 59 9.25 -0.96 2.01
C ARG A 59 9.48 -0.32 0.64
N VAL A 60 8.43 0.25 0.06
CA VAL A 60 8.46 0.77 -1.31
C VAL A 60 8.02 2.22 -1.34
N ILE A 61 8.81 3.04 -2.04
CA ILE A 61 8.46 4.41 -2.40
C ILE A 61 8.16 4.41 -3.90
N VAL A 62 6.99 4.93 -4.29
CA VAL A 62 6.53 4.97 -5.67
C VAL A 62 6.34 6.42 -6.10
N LEU A 63 7.22 6.91 -6.95
CA LEU A 63 6.96 8.10 -7.73
C LEU A 63 6.12 7.72 -8.95
N LYS A 64 4.92 8.28 -9.07
CA LYS A 64 3.97 7.89 -10.13
C LYS A 64 3.52 9.03 -11.01
N GLY A 65 3.10 8.67 -12.22
CA GLY A 65 2.32 9.53 -13.10
C GLY A 65 0.82 9.49 -12.77
N ARG A 66 0.06 10.45 -13.31
CA ARG A 66 -1.40 10.44 -13.19
C ARG A 66 -2.00 9.20 -13.87
N GLN A 67 -3.12 8.71 -13.34
CA GLN A 67 -3.94 7.65 -13.94
C GLN A 67 -3.28 6.27 -14.12
N GLN A 68 -2.18 5.97 -13.42
CA GLN A 68 -1.55 4.64 -13.46
C GLN A 68 -2.25 3.59 -12.61
N GLY A 69 -3.12 4.01 -11.67
CA GLY A 69 -3.87 3.11 -10.79
C GLY A 69 -3.04 2.48 -9.67
N ILE A 70 -1.95 3.11 -9.24
CA ILE A 70 -1.09 2.58 -8.17
C ILE A 70 -1.86 2.42 -6.85
N SER A 71 -2.65 3.43 -6.45
CA SER A 71 -3.44 3.37 -5.23
C SER A 71 -4.48 2.24 -5.30
N THR A 72 -5.12 2.02 -6.46
CA THR A 72 -6.01 0.86 -6.71
C THR A 72 -5.31 -0.47 -6.46
N TYR A 73 -4.07 -0.62 -6.91
CA TYR A 73 -3.24 -1.80 -6.67
C TYR A 73 -2.93 -1.97 -5.18
N ILE A 74 -2.48 -0.91 -4.49
CA ILE A 74 -2.13 -0.96 -3.07
C ILE A 74 -3.36 -1.35 -2.23
N GLU A 75 -4.51 -0.70 -2.46
CA GLU A 75 -5.73 -1.01 -1.73
C GLU A 75 -6.22 -2.44 -1.98
N GLY A 76 -6.17 -2.91 -3.24
CA GLY A 76 -6.55 -4.28 -3.57
C GLY A 76 -5.61 -5.30 -2.91
N ARG A 77 -4.32 -5.01 -2.89
CA ARG A 77 -3.32 -5.82 -2.21
C ARG A 77 -3.55 -5.86 -0.70
N PHE A 78 -3.80 -4.71 -0.08
CA PHE A 78 -4.08 -4.66 1.35
C PHE A 78 -5.35 -5.45 1.68
N TYR A 79 -6.39 -5.36 0.85
CA TYR A 79 -7.64 -6.08 1.06
C TYR A 79 -7.39 -7.57 1.04
N TRP A 80 -6.66 -8.05 0.03
CA TRP A 80 -6.20 -9.42 -0.04
C TRP A 80 -5.45 -9.86 1.22
N ARG A 81 -4.54 -9.02 1.75
CA ARG A 81 -3.78 -9.34 2.96
C ARG A 81 -4.62 -9.39 4.23
N VAL A 82 -5.48 -8.40 4.47
CA VAL A 82 -6.28 -8.32 5.72
C VAL A 82 -7.42 -9.33 5.74
N THR A 83 -7.86 -9.82 4.58
CA THR A 83 -8.87 -10.88 4.47
C THR A 83 -8.30 -12.29 4.63
N HIS A 84 -6.98 -12.48 4.46
CA HIS A 84 -6.30 -13.79 4.54
C HIS A 84 -5.38 -13.94 5.76
N ARG A 85 -5.28 -12.93 6.62
CA ARG A 85 -4.45 -12.94 7.83
C ARG A 85 -5.28 -12.55 9.04
N LYS A 86 -4.94 -13.11 10.21
CA LYS A 86 -5.50 -12.72 11.50
C LYS A 86 -4.64 -11.65 12.15
N GLY A 87 -5.25 -10.74 12.93
CA GLY A 87 -4.57 -9.65 13.62
C GLY A 87 -3.85 -8.66 12.69
N CYS A 88 -4.34 -8.49 11.46
CA CYS A 88 -3.69 -7.66 10.44
C CYS A 88 -4.47 -6.36 10.20
N GLN A 89 -3.87 -5.24 10.56
CA GLN A 89 -4.43 -3.90 10.39
C GLN A 89 -3.71 -3.15 9.27
N ALA A 90 -4.50 -2.63 8.34
CA ALA A 90 -4.09 -1.69 7.31
C ALA A 90 -4.40 -0.26 7.74
N PHE A 91 -3.44 0.63 7.59
CA PHE A 91 -3.61 2.05 7.85
C PHE A 91 -3.35 2.86 6.58
N ILE A 92 -4.36 3.62 6.18
CA ILE A 92 -4.32 4.49 5.01
C ILE A 92 -4.26 5.93 5.51
N LEU A 93 -3.20 6.63 5.11
CA LEU A 93 -3.01 8.04 5.42
C LEU A 93 -2.90 8.83 4.13
N THR A 94 -3.72 9.88 4.00
CA THR A 94 -3.71 10.76 2.83
C THR A 94 -3.56 12.23 3.25
N HIS A 95 -3.38 13.13 2.28
CA HIS A 95 -3.21 14.57 2.52
C HIS A 95 -4.50 15.28 2.98
N GLU A 96 -5.69 14.78 2.59
CA GLU A 96 -6.97 15.45 2.87
C GLU A 96 -8.14 14.47 3.00
N GLN A 97 -9.24 14.90 3.62
CA GLN A 97 -10.38 14.02 3.89
C GLN A 97 -11.01 13.45 2.60
N GLN A 98 -11.13 14.26 1.55
CA GLN A 98 -11.70 13.80 0.28
C GLN A 98 -10.88 12.66 -0.35
N ALA A 99 -9.55 12.75 -0.30
CA ALA A 99 -8.66 11.69 -0.78
C ALA A 99 -8.81 10.41 0.07
N THR A 100 -8.91 10.55 1.39
CA THR A 100 -9.18 9.44 2.31
C THR A 100 -10.50 8.74 2.00
N ASP A 101 -11.58 9.49 1.83
CA ASP A 101 -12.91 8.95 1.52
C ASP A 101 -12.91 8.20 0.17
N ASN A 102 -12.19 8.73 -0.83
CA ASN A 102 -12.08 8.11 -2.14
C ASN A 102 -11.35 6.77 -2.09
N LEU A 103 -10.27 6.64 -1.32
CA LEU A 103 -9.58 5.37 -1.12
C LEU A 103 -10.46 4.39 -0.34
N PHE A 104 -11.18 4.86 0.68
CA PHE A 104 -12.08 3.99 1.43
C PHE A 104 -13.20 3.42 0.56
N LYS A 105 -13.81 4.24 -0.31
CA LYS A 105 -14.79 3.79 -1.32
C LYS A 105 -14.21 2.73 -2.27
N MET A 106 -12.89 2.62 -2.44
CA MET A 106 -12.29 1.50 -3.18
C MET A 106 -12.37 0.21 -2.38
N VAL A 107 -11.98 0.27 -1.12
CA VAL A 107 -12.02 -0.86 -0.18
C VAL A 107 -13.45 -1.35 0.05
N GLU A 108 -14.41 -0.45 0.25
CA GLU A 108 -15.83 -0.79 0.41
C GLU A 108 -16.36 -1.54 -0.82
N ARG A 109 -16.02 -1.09 -2.03
CA ARG A 109 -16.43 -1.77 -3.27
C ARG A 109 -15.81 -3.16 -3.40
N TYR A 110 -14.54 -3.32 -3.02
CA TYR A 110 -13.92 -4.64 -2.97
C TYR A 110 -14.69 -5.55 -2.02
N HIS A 111 -15.04 -5.04 -0.84
CA HIS A 111 -15.76 -5.80 0.15
C HIS A 111 -17.18 -6.16 -0.28
N GLU A 112 -17.92 -5.18 -0.81
CA GLU A 112 -19.29 -5.33 -1.31
C GLU A 112 -19.38 -6.46 -2.34
N HIS A 113 -18.52 -6.42 -3.36
CA HIS A 113 -18.52 -7.39 -4.46
C HIS A 113 -17.65 -8.63 -4.23
N CYS A 114 -17.02 -8.77 -3.06
CA CYS A 114 -16.23 -9.96 -2.75
C CYS A 114 -17.17 -11.18 -2.71
N PRO A 115 -16.85 -12.28 -3.42
CA PRO A 115 -17.64 -13.52 -3.37
C PRO A 115 -17.82 -14.00 -1.93
N SER A 116 -19.01 -14.51 -1.58
CA SER A 116 -19.35 -14.92 -0.21
C SER A 116 -18.33 -15.89 0.41
N LEU A 117 -17.75 -16.79 -0.39
CA LEU A 117 -16.71 -17.74 0.04
C LEU A 117 -15.39 -17.07 0.47
N LEU A 118 -15.12 -15.86 -0.01
CA LEU A 118 -13.89 -15.10 0.27
C LEU A 118 -14.13 -13.86 1.13
N LYS A 119 -15.40 -13.48 1.31
CA LYS A 119 -15.79 -12.27 2.03
C LYS A 119 -15.76 -12.54 3.54
N PRO A 120 -14.88 -11.89 4.31
CA PRO A 120 -14.86 -12.04 5.76
C PRO A 120 -16.10 -11.41 6.39
N GLN A 121 -16.45 -11.87 7.59
CA GLN A 121 -17.54 -11.30 8.37
C GLN A 121 -17.19 -9.90 8.88
N THR A 122 -18.00 -8.91 8.54
CA THR A 122 -17.88 -7.54 9.01
C THR A 122 -18.41 -7.41 10.43
N LYS A 123 -17.61 -6.82 11.31
CA LYS A 123 -17.99 -6.46 12.69
C LYS A 123 -18.36 -4.98 12.78
N ALA A 124 -17.60 -4.12 12.13
CA ALA A 124 -17.86 -2.68 12.07
C ALA A 124 -17.46 -2.15 10.69
N SER A 125 -18.24 -1.20 10.16
CA SER A 125 -17.93 -0.45 8.95
C SER A 125 -18.47 0.96 9.15
N ASN A 126 -17.59 1.95 9.20
CA ASN A 126 -17.94 3.36 9.33
C ASN A 126 -16.93 4.22 8.55
N ALA A 127 -17.13 5.54 8.54
CA ALA A 127 -16.30 6.47 7.77
C ALA A 127 -14.79 6.44 8.12
N LYS A 128 -14.39 5.82 9.25
CA LYS A 128 -13.02 5.81 9.76
C LYS A 128 -12.38 4.42 9.84
N GLU A 129 -13.17 3.35 9.77
CA GLU A 129 -12.66 1.97 9.87
C GLU A 129 -13.57 0.92 9.23
N LEU A 130 -12.94 -0.20 8.86
CA LEU A 130 -13.59 -1.45 8.46
C LEU A 130 -12.96 -2.59 9.23
N VAL A 131 -13.74 -3.32 10.02
CA VAL A 131 -13.24 -4.36 10.94
C VAL A 131 -13.86 -5.71 10.63
N PHE A 132 -13.03 -6.74 10.48
CA PHE A 132 -13.40 -8.13 10.27
C PHE A 132 -13.33 -8.92 11.56
N GLY A 133 -14.47 -9.16 12.20
CA GLY A 133 -14.53 -9.64 13.59
C GLY A 133 -13.80 -10.96 13.85
N ARG A 134 -14.00 -11.97 13.00
CA ARG A 134 -13.37 -13.30 13.18
C ARG A 134 -11.86 -13.29 12.91
N LEU A 135 -11.38 -12.30 12.16
CA LEU A 135 -9.96 -12.17 11.81
C LEU A 135 -9.24 -11.18 12.72
N ASP A 136 -9.97 -10.36 13.49
CA ASP A 136 -9.41 -9.21 14.22
C ASP A 136 -8.50 -8.35 13.30
N SER A 137 -8.94 -8.20 12.05
CA SER A 137 -8.19 -7.59 10.96
C SER A 137 -9.05 -6.55 10.29
N GLY A 138 -8.44 -5.60 9.57
CA GLY A 138 -9.24 -4.51 9.03
C GLY A 138 -8.44 -3.33 8.52
N TYR A 139 -9.15 -2.23 8.38
CA TYR A 139 -8.66 -0.95 7.90
C TYR A 139 -8.94 0.14 8.92
N LYS A 140 -8.00 1.07 9.00
CA LYS A 140 -8.15 2.36 9.66
C LYS A 140 -7.72 3.46 8.70
N LEU A 141 -8.45 4.57 8.75
CA LEU A 141 -8.24 5.72 7.88
C LEU A 141 -7.77 6.92 8.68
N GLY A 142 -6.92 7.75 8.07
CA GLY A 142 -6.44 8.99 8.66
C GLY A 142 -6.15 10.05 7.61
N THR A 143 -6.08 11.29 8.07
CA THR A 143 -5.64 12.44 7.28
C THR A 143 -4.42 13.08 7.94
N ALA A 144 -3.43 13.45 7.13
CA ALA A 144 -2.21 14.10 7.60
C ALA A 144 -2.46 15.52 8.15
N GLY A 145 -3.66 16.09 8.00
CA GLY A 145 -4.00 17.37 8.61
C GLY A 145 -4.08 17.33 10.15
N THR A 146 -4.25 16.15 10.76
CA THR A 146 -4.41 16.03 12.23
C THR A 146 -3.09 15.58 12.87
N LYS A 147 -2.49 16.44 13.71
CA LYS A 147 -1.24 16.11 14.43
C LYS A 147 -1.39 14.81 15.25
N GLY A 148 -0.37 13.94 15.19
CA GLY A 148 -0.32 12.69 15.96
C GLY A 148 -1.06 11.48 15.35
N THR A 149 -1.68 11.63 14.18
CA THR A 149 -2.33 10.53 13.47
C THR A 149 -1.34 9.42 13.12
N GLY A 150 -1.60 8.19 13.58
CA GLY A 150 -0.80 6.99 13.26
C GLY A 150 0.13 6.49 14.37
N ARG A 151 0.23 7.20 15.51
CA ARG A 151 1.11 6.81 16.64
C ARG A 151 0.51 5.79 17.61
N SER A 152 -0.81 5.60 17.61
CA SER A 152 -1.54 4.86 18.65
C SER A 152 -2.14 3.54 18.18
N SER A 153 -1.60 2.92 17.13
CA SER A 153 -2.20 1.71 16.56
C SER A 153 -1.14 0.72 16.08
N THR A 154 -1.31 -0.55 16.42
CA THR A 154 -0.44 -1.65 15.97
C THR A 154 -0.77 -1.99 14.52
N ILE A 155 -0.02 -1.42 13.58
CA ILE A 155 -0.28 -1.52 12.14
C ILE A 155 0.76 -2.40 11.44
N GLN A 156 0.32 -3.24 10.50
CA GLN A 156 1.21 -4.12 9.73
C GLN A 156 1.30 -3.68 8.27
N LEU A 157 0.24 -3.05 7.76
CA LEU A 157 0.17 -2.57 6.38
C LEU A 157 -0.04 -1.07 6.41
N PHE A 158 0.80 -0.32 5.69
CA PHE A 158 0.72 1.13 5.64
C PHE A 158 0.72 1.64 4.20
N HIS A 159 -0.24 2.52 3.90
CA HIS A 159 -0.30 3.24 2.66
C HIS A 159 -0.30 4.74 2.95
N GLY A 160 0.84 5.37 2.67
CA GLY A 160 0.94 6.82 2.58
C GLY A 160 0.65 7.25 1.15
N SER A 161 -0.53 7.83 0.93
CA SER A 161 -0.94 8.32 -0.39
C SER A 161 -0.68 9.81 -0.52
N GLU A 162 -0.12 10.20 -1.67
CA GLU A 162 0.21 11.59 -2.01
C GLU A 162 1.10 12.26 -0.95
N CYS A 163 2.12 11.55 -0.45
CA CYS A 163 2.99 12.01 0.63
C CYS A 163 3.75 13.31 0.33
N GLY A 164 3.98 13.63 -0.95
CA GLY A 164 4.61 14.89 -1.36
C GLY A 164 3.77 16.14 -1.05
N PHE A 165 2.50 15.96 -0.69
CA PHE A 165 1.54 17.02 -0.38
C PHE A 165 1.16 17.08 1.10
N TRP A 166 1.78 16.28 1.96
CA TRP A 166 1.44 16.28 3.39
C TRP A 166 1.97 17.54 4.07
N PRO A 167 1.15 18.25 4.87
CA PRO A 167 1.66 19.25 5.79
C PRO A 167 2.56 18.55 6.83
N HIS A 168 3.70 19.14 7.17
CA HIS A 168 4.63 18.58 8.17
C HIS A 168 4.99 17.09 7.90
N ALA A 169 5.25 16.74 6.63
CA ALA A 169 5.44 15.36 6.18
C ALA A 169 6.45 14.56 7.02
N ASP A 170 7.54 15.20 7.47
CA ASP A 170 8.58 14.56 8.27
C ASP A 170 8.07 14.08 9.64
N GLU A 171 7.19 14.86 10.30
CA GLU A 171 6.60 14.48 11.59
C GLU A 171 5.64 13.29 11.44
N HIS A 172 4.81 13.32 10.40
CA HIS A 172 3.87 12.23 10.09
C HIS A 172 4.60 10.95 9.69
N ALA A 173 5.61 11.07 8.82
CA ALA A 173 6.43 9.95 8.41
C ALA A 173 7.17 9.33 9.61
N ALA A 174 7.79 10.15 10.47
CA ALA A 174 8.46 9.66 11.67
C ALA A 174 7.50 8.94 12.62
N GLY A 175 6.34 9.53 12.89
CA GLY A 175 5.35 8.95 13.80
C GLY A 175 4.77 7.62 13.30
N VAL A 176 4.42 7.55 12.02
CA VAL A 176 3.85 6.33 11.43
C VAL A 176 4.90 5.23 11.29
N MET A 177 6.10 5.57 10.83
CA MET A 177 7.16 4.57 10.63
C MET A 177 7.64 3.96 11.95
N GLN A 178 7.53 4.69 13.05
CA GLN A 178 7.75 4.15 14.41
C GLN A 178 6.67 3.15 14.83
N ALA A 179 5.43 3.32 14.38
CA ALA A 179 4.32 2.44 14.72
C ALA A 179 4.32 1.12 13.93
N ILE A 180 5.06 1.03 12.83
CA ILE A 180 5.14 -0.16 11.98
C ILE A 180 6.35 -1.00 12.40
N PRO A 181 6.15 -2.22 12.94
CA PRO A 181 7.26 -3.08 13.31
C PRO A 181 8.18 -3.38 12.11
N ASN A 182 9.50 -3.41 12.36
CA ASN A 182 10.47 -3.81 11.34
C ASN A 182 10.57 -5.34 11.19
N GLN A 183 9.43 -6.02 11.09
CA GLN A 183 9.31 -7.47 11.11
C GLN A 183 8.78 -8.02 9.78
N ALA A 184 8.93 -9.34 9.58
CA ALA A 184 8.34 -10.03 8.44
C ALA A 184 6.82 -9.80 8.37
N ALA A 185 6.24 -10.01 7.19
CA ALA A 185 4.81 -9.83 6.92
C ALA A 185 4.28 -8.39 7.02
N THR A 186 5.12 -7.39 7.31
CA THR A 186 4.76 -5.96 7.26
C THR A 186 5.01 -5.35 5.87
N GLU A 187 4.15 -4.43 5.45
CA GLU A 187 4.24 -3.79 4.13
C GLU A 187 3.98 -2.29 4.21
N VAL A 188 4.90 -1.49 3.65
CA VAL A 188 4.82 -0.03 3.63
C VAL A 188 4.92 0.44 2.19
N PHE A 189 3.91 1.18 1.77
CA PHE A 189 3.84 1.86 0.48
C PHE A 189 3.74 3.35 0.72
N ILE A 190 4.69 4.10 0.19
CA ILE A 190 4.66 5.55 0.15
C ILE A 190 4.56 5.91 -1.32
N GLU A 191 3.48 6.56 -1.73
CA GLU A 191 3.31 7.00 -3.11
C GLU A 191 3.08 8.51 -3.17
N SER A 192 3.52 9.12 -4.26
CA SER A 192 3.12 10.47 -4.60
C SER A 192 3.23 10.73 -6.10
N THR A 193 2.38 11.61 -6.60
CA THR A 193 2.45 12.10 -7.97
C THR A 193 3.62 13.08 -8.13
N ALA A 194 4.41 12.94 -9.20
CA ALA A 194 5.61 13.75 -9.43
C ALA A 194 5.36 15.25 -9.67
N ILE A 195 4.11 15.69 -9.80
CA ILE A 195 3.77 17.08 -10.13
C ILE A 195 3.57 17.86 -8.83
N ARG A 196 4.57 18.67 -8.48
CA ARG A 196 4.45 19.75 -7.48
C ARG A 196 4.15 21.06 -8.22
N PRO A 197 3.17 21.88 -7.81
CA PRO A 197 3.07 23.26 -8.29
C PRO A 197 4.39 24.00 -7.97
N ALA A 198 4.79 24.95 -8.82
CA ALA A 198 6.15 25.48 -8.95
C ALA A 198 6.80 26.14 -7.71
N GLU A 199 6.13 26.20 -6.55
CA GLU A 199 6.52 27.13 -5.46
C GLU A 199 7.03 26.48 -4.16
N SER A 200 7.18 25.16 -4.05
CA SER A 200 7.77 24.55 -2.84
C SER A 200 9.18 24.00 -3.07
N ARG A 201 10.18 24.82 -2.71
CA ARG A 201 11.58 24.43 -2.57
C ARG A 201 11.76 23.61 -1.28
N ILE A 202 11.81 22.28 -1.40
CA ILE A 202 12.38 21.41 -0.37
C ILE A 202 13.37 20.50 -1.08
N GLY A 203 14.61 20.48 -0.57
CA GLY A 203 15.75 19.78 -1.13
C GLY A 203 15.47 18.31 -1.34
N PHE A 204 15.64 17.88 -2.59
CA PHE A 204 15.70 16.49 -2.98
C PHE A 204 16.90 15.84 -2.29
N ILE A 205 16.68 14.80 -1.47
CA ILE A 205 17.77 13.91 -1.04
C ILE A 205 17.91 12.87 -2.16
N PRO A 206 18.95 12.95 -3.01
CA PRO A 206 19.16 11.93 -4.03
C PRO A 206 19.45 10.58 -3.37
N PRO A 207 19.08 9.45 -4.01
CA PRO A 207 19.51 8.13 -3.54
C PRO A 207 21.03 8.12 -3.47
N ALA A 208 21.57 7.61 -2.36
CA ALA A 208 23.01 7.54 -2.11
C ALA A 208 23.72 6.96 -3.34
N ARG A 209 24.57 7.76 -3.97
CA ARG A 209 25.48 7.27 -5.01
C ARG A 209 26.25 6.11 -4.39
N ARG A 210 26.25 4.95 -5.06
CA ARG A 210 27.24 3.91 -4.77
C ARG A 210 28.61 4.58 -4.79
N VAL A 211 29.30 4.56 -3.65
CA VAL A 211 30.69 4.99 -3.54
C VAL A 211 31.48 4.07 -4.47
N GLY A 212 31.80 4.58 -5.66
CA GLY A 212 32.83 3.98 -6.49
C GLY A 212 34.15 4.14 -5.75
N SER A 213 34.81 3.02 -5.50
CA SER A 213 36.19 2.98 -5.00
C SER A 213 37.09 3.81 -5.92
N SER A 214 37.57 4.96 -5.44
CA SER A 214 38.63 5.70 -6.11
C SER A 214 39.90 4.82 -6.14
N PRO A 215 40.61 4.73 -7.28
CA PRO A 215 41.90 4.06 -7.32
C PRO A 215 42.95 4.88 -6.55
N PRO A 216 43.98 4.23 -5.98
CA PRO A 216 45.00 4.92 -5.19
C PRO A 216 45.83 5.87 -6.07
N PRO A 217 46.35 6.97 -5.50
CA PRO A 217 47.13 7.94 -6.26
C PRO A 217 48.46 7.33 -6.72
N ALA A 218 48.80 7.56 -7.99
CA ALA A 218 50.08 7.21 -8.56
C ALA A 218 51.21 7.99 -7.86
N LYS A 219 52.27 7.28 -7.45
CA LYS A 219 53.52 7.90 -6.99
C LYS A 219 54.14 8.67 -8.16
N ALA A 220 54.41 9.95 -7.97
CA ALA A 220 55.25 10.73 -8.87
C ALA A 220 56.73 10.34 -8.70
N PRO A 221 57.55 10.34 -9.77
CA PRO A 221 58.99 10.13 -9.68
C PRO A 221 59.69 11.45 -9.33
N GLY A 222 60.61 11.41 -8.36
CA GLY A 222 61.42 12.54 -7.92
C GLY A 222 61.79 12.42 -6.45
#